data_AF-A0A2E9E9W6-F1
#
_entry.id   AF-A0A2E9E9W6-F1
#
_cell.length_a   1.000
_cell.length_b   1.000
_cell.length_c   1.000
_cell.angle_alpha   90.00
_cell.angle_beta   90.00
_cell.angle_gamma   90.00
#
_symmetry.space_group_name_H-M   'P 1'
#
loop_
_entity.id
_entity.type
_entity.pdbx_description
1 polymer ?
#
loop_
_entity_poly.entity_id
_entity_poly.type
_entity_poly.pdbx_seq_one_letter_code
_entity_poly.pdbx_strand_id
1 'polypeptide(L)'
;MVMSKSNSQGLITWISEDAVELCLGPPVADQTLLKVEKFARWARSEDPIWLVDYCYGFGILSMVVRPERIAIDQISEILSDVFAESGCTIYGESHSSIEIPVCYDAALGLDLQSVSDLVRLPVEGLVDAHCSRD
;
A
#
# COMPACT_ATOMS: atom_id res chain seq x y z
N MET A 1 6.52 -34.95 11.62
CA MET A 1 6.36 -34.15 10.39
C MET A 1 5.85 -32.78 10.82
N VAL A 2 6.78 -31.89 11.19
CA VAL A 2 6.45 -30.53 11.65
C VAL A 2 6.28 -29.69 10.40
N MET A 3 5.03 -29.32 10.09
CA MET A 3 4.77 -28.32 9.07
C MET A 3 5.30 -26.99 9.61
N SER A 4 6.41 -26.55 9.03
CA SER A 4 6.93 -25.20 9.17
C SER A 4 5.87 -24.22 8.71
N LYS A 5 5.21 -23.55 9.66
CA LYS A 5 4.47 -22.32 9.39
C LYS A 5 5.50 -21.28 8.96
N SER A 6 5.62 -21.08 7.65
CA SER A 6 6.37 -19.98 7.05
C SER A 6 5.66 -18.68 7.40
N ASN A 7 5.91 -18.15 8.60
CA ASN A 7 5.38 -16.86 9.03
C ASN A 7 6.25 -15.79 8.37
N SER A 8 5.87 -15.35 7.17
CA SER A 8 6.47 -14.18 6.52
C SER A 8 5.97 -12.90 7.22
N GLN A 9 6.30 -12.75 8.50
CA GLN A 9 6.26 -11.47 9.19
C GLN A 9 7.27 -10.57 8.49
N GLY A 10 6.79 -9.51 7.84
CA GLY A 10 7.68 -8.49 7.29
C GLY A 10 8.59 -7.96 8.41
N LEU A 11 9.86 -7.75 8.09
CA LEU A 11 10.82 -7.20 9.04
C LEU A 11 10.37 -5.78 9.41
N ILE A 12 10.02 -5.57 10.67
CA ILE A 12 9.81 -4.24 11.24
C ILE A 12 11.17 -3.61 11.47
N THR A 13 11.38 -2.39 10.96
CA THR A 13 12.65 -1.67 11.06
C THR A 13 12.42 -0.28 11.61
N TRP A 14 13.21 0.12 12.60
CA TRP A 14 13.29 1.53 13.04
C TRP A 14 14.08 2.32 12.01
N ILE A 15 13.48 3.40 11.51
CA ILE A 15 14.13 4.36 10.61
C ILE A 15 14.54 5.64 11.35
N SER A 16 13.96 5.90 12.53
CA SER A 16 14.27 7.00 13.44
C SER A 16 13.81 6.63 14.87
N GLU A 17 13.95 7.52 15.85
CA GLU A 17 13.53 7.34 17.24
C GLU A 17 12.02 7.11 17.42
N ASP A 18 11.20 7.62 16.51
CA ASP A 18 9.75 7.59 16.58
C ASP A 18 9.11 7.06 15.29
N ALA A 19 9.90 6.52 14.36
CA ALA A 19 9.40 6.06 13.07
C ALA A 19 9.82 4.62 12.75
N VAL A 20 8.83 3.84 12.31
CA VAL A 20 8.93 2.41 12.08
C VAL A 20 8.38 2.08 10.69
N GLU A 21 9.09 1.21 9.97
CA GLU A 21 8.66 0.72 8.67
C GLU A 21 8.46 -0.79 8.67
N LEU A 22 7.47 -1.22 7.89
CA LEU A 22 7.16 -2.62 7.63
C LEU A 22 7.05 -2.85 6.13
N CYS A 23 7.80 -3.84 5.62
CA CYS A 23 7.61 -4.34 4.27
C CYS A 23 6.35 -5.23 4.20
N LEU A 24 5.34 -4.78 3.45
CA LEU A 24 4.08 -5.49 3.24
C LEU A 24 4.18 -6.51 2.09
N GLY A 25 5.04 -6.24 1.11
CA GLY A 25 5.24 -7.07 -0.07
C GLY A 25 5.54 -6.23 -1.32
N PRO A 26 5.48 -6.83 -2.52
CA PRO A 26 5.67 -6.11 -3.77
C PRO A 26 4.66 -4.96 -3.93
N PRO A 27 5.07 -3.83 -4.55
CA PRO A 27 4.15 -2.74 -4.85
C PRO A 27 3.03 -3.22 -5.80
N VAL A 28 1.83 -2.68 -5.64
CA VAL A 28 0.66 -2.93 -6.51
C VAL A 28 0.13 -4.39 -6.47
N ALA A 29 0.68 -5.28 -5.65
CA ALA A 29 0.13 -6.62 -5.48
C ALA A 29 -1.17 -6.62 -4.65
N ASP A 30 -2.19 -7.36 -5.07
CA ASP A 30 -3.48 -7.48 -4.33
C ASP A 30 -3.30 -7.85 -2.86
N GLN A 31 -2.36 -8.75 -2.58
CA GLN A 31 -2.05 -9.17 -1.21
C GLN A 31 -1.43 -8.04 -0.38
N THR A 32 -0.66 -7.14 -1.01
CA THR A 32 -0.13 -5.93 -0.38
C THR A 32 -1.26 -4.96 -0.09
N LEU A 33 -2.17 -4.73 -1.06
CA LEU A 33 -3.31 -3.85 -0.89
C LEU A 33 -4.25 -4.33 0.23
N LEU A 34 -4.52 -5.64 0.29
CA LEU A 34 -5.32 -6.24 1.37
C LEU A 34 -4.72 -5.96 2.76
N LYS A 35 -3.39 -6.04 2.90
CA LYS A 35 -2.70 -5.72 4.16
C LYS A 35 -2.84 -4.23 4.51
N VAL A 36 -2.68 -3.34 3.53
CA VAL A 36 -2.89 -1.90 3.71
C VAL A 36 -4.30 -1.62 4.21
N GLU A 37 -5.32 -2.20 3.58
CA GLU A 37 -6.72 -2.00 3.96
C GLU A 37 -7.03 -2.55 5.36
N LYS A 38 -6.51 -3.74 5.71
CA LYS A 38 -6.63 -4.31 7.06
C LYS A 38 -6.05 -3.38 8.11
N PHE A 39 -4.82 -2.91 7.88
CA PHE A 39 -4.16 -2.00 8.80
C PHE A 39 -4.91 -0.67 8.92
N ALA A 40 -5.31 -0.07 7.80
CA ALA A 40 -6.03 1.20 7.79
C ALA A 40 -7.39 1.10 8.51
N ARG A 41 -8.11 -0.01 8.34
CA ARG A 41 -9.36 -0.27 9.06
C ARG A 41 -9.11 -0.40 10.56
N TRP A 42 -8.13 -1.22 10.94
CA TRP A 42 -7.75 -1.43 12.34
C TRP A 42 -7.31 -0.13 13.02
N ALA A 43 -6.46 0.67 12.37
CA ALA A 43 -5.97 1.93 12.92
C ALA A 43 -7.12 2.92 13.14
N ARG A 44 -8.11 2.95 12.23
CA ARG A 44 -9.32 3.78 12.39
C ARG A 44 -10.26 3.27 13.47
N SER A 45 -10.37 1.96 13.67
CA SER A 45 -11.31 1.39 14.64
C SER A 45 -10.75 1.43 16.06
N GLU A 46 -9.48 1.10 16.23
CA GLU A 46 -8.84 1.02 17.55
C GLU A 46 -8.30 2.36 18.04
N ASP A 47 -8.02 3.32 17.12
CA ASP A 47 -7.42 4.62 17.43
C ASP A 47 -6.28 4.52 18.47
N PRO A 48 -5.24 3.71 18.19
CA PRO A 48 -4.28 3.33 19.21
C PRO A 48 -3.45 4.54 19.64
N ILE A 49 -3.44 4.82 20.95
CA ILE A 49 -2.77 5.99 21.55
C ILE A 49 -1.26 6.10 21.27
N TRP A 50 -0.64 5.01 20.81
CA TRP A 50 0.77 4.94 20.47
C TRP A 50 1.05 5.24 18.99
N LEU A 51 0.05 5.22 18.10
CA LEU A 51 0.19 5.53 16.68
C LEU A 51 -0.17 6.99 16.46
N VAL A 52 0.78 7.78 15.98
CA VAL A 52 0.59 9.22 15.70
C VAL A 52 0.10 9.43 14.27
N ASP A 53 0.74 8.75 13.32
CA ASP A 53 0.43 8.84 11.90
C ASP A 53 0.90 7.58 11.17
N TYR A 54 0.37 7.34 9.97
CA TYR A 54 0.83 6.28 9.10
C TYR A 54 0.62 6.63 7.62
N CYS A 55 1.50 6.11 6.78
CA CYS A 55 1.34 6.18 5.34
C CYS A 55 1.78 4.86 4.69
N TYR A 56 1.25 4.61 3.50
CA TYR A 56 1.67 3.47 2.68
C TYR A 56 2.21 3.96 1.35
N GLY A 57 3.28 3.34 0.87
CA GLY A 57 3.90 3.67 -0.40
C GLY A 57 4.82 2.56 -0.86
N PHE A 58 4.74 2.19 -2.15
CA PHE A 58 5.63 1.19 -2.77
C PHE A 58 5.76 -0.14 -1.99
N GLY A 59 4.69 -0.60 -1.34
CA GLY A 59 4.70 -1.85 -0.56
C GLY A 59 5.29 -1.74 0.84
N ILE A 60 5.55 -0.51 1.31
CA ILE A 60 6.00 -0.19 2.67
C ILE A 60 4.85 0.48 3.41
N LEU A 61 4.66 0.07 4.66
CA LEU A 61 3.88 0.80 5.66
C LEU A 61 4.85 1.53 6.58
N SER A 62 4.79 2.85 6.59
CA SER A 62 5.57 3.70 7.49
C SER A 62 4.63 4.24 8.57
N MET A 63 5.06 4.15 9.82
CA MET A 63 4.29 4.57 11.00
C MET A 63 5.13 5.51 11.85
N VAL A 64 4.51 6.59 12.30
CA VAL A 64 5.04 7.45 13.37
C VAL A 64 4.40 6.99 14.67
N VAL A 65 5.23 6.64 15.65
CA VAL A 65 4.82 6.02 16.91
C VAL A 65 5.30 6.83 18.11
N ARG A 66 4.68 6.59 19.27
CA ARG A 66 5.12 7.09 20.56
C ARG A 66 5.92 6.00 21.27
N PRO A 67 7.28 6.00 21.19
CA PRO A 67 8.10 4.92 21.75
C PRO A 67 7.98 4.80 23.27
N GLU A 68 7.54 5.85 23.97
CA GLU A 68 7.24 5.80 25.40
C GLU A 68 5.92 5.08 25.74
N ARG A 69 5.11 4.74 24.73
CA ARG A 69 3.80 4.09 24.86
C ARG A 69 3.77 2.67 24.32
N ILE A 70 4.75 2.25 23.53
CA ILE A 70 4.78 0.91 22.93
C ILE A 70 6.22 0.43 22.66
N ALA A 71 6.45 -0.88 22.88
CA ALA A 71 7.70 -1.53 22.48
C ALA A 71 7.59 -2.19 21.09
N ILE A 72 8.72 -2.33 20.38
CA ILE A 72 8.75 -2.92 19.03
C ILE A 72 8.14 -4.34 18.95
N ASP A 73 8.38 -5.17 19.96
CA ASP A 73 7.86 -6.53 19.99
C ASP A 73 6.32 -6.53 20.04
N GLN A 74 5.75 -5.55 20.75
CA GLN A 74 4.30 -5.36 20.83
C GLN A 74 3.72 -4.88 19.50
N ILE A 75 4.41 -3.98 18.80
CA ILE A 75 4.00 -3.58 17.43
C ILE A 75 3.97 -4.81 16.53
N SER A 76 5.00 -5.65 16.58
CA SER A 76 5.09 -6.87 15.78
C SER A 76 3.95 -7.85 16.04
N GLU A 77 3.62 -8.07 17.32
CA GLU A 77 2.51 -8.93 17.73
C GLU A 77 1.16 -8.37 17.25
N ILE A 78 0.89 -7.09 17.52
CA ILE A 78 -0.35 -6.43 17.10
C ILE A 78 -0.53 -6.54 15.59
N LEU A 79 0.50 -6.19 14.81
CA LEU A 79 0.43 -6.25 13.35
C LEU A 79 0.25 -7.68 12.85
N SER A 80 0.89 -8.66 13.50
CA SER A 80 0.70 -10.07 13.17
C SER A 80 -0.77 -10.48 13.33
N ASP A 81 -1.44 -10.05 14.39
CA ASP A 81 -2.85 -10.33 14.64
C ASP A 81 -3.77 -9.62 13.64
N VAL A 82 -3.50 -8.33 13.37
CA VAL A 82 -4.22 -7.53 12.37
C VAL A 82 -4.17 -8.19 10.99
N PHE A 83 -3.00 -8.68 10.58
CA PHE A 83 -2.86 -9.32 9.27
C PHE A 83 -3.43 -10.75 9.24
N ALA A 84 -3.42 -11.47 10.36
CA ALA A 84 -4.00 -12.80 10.49
C ALA A 84 -5.54 -12.80 10.46
N GLU A 85 -6.18 -11.66 10.74
CA GLU A 85 -7.63 -11.54 10.73
C GLU A 85 -8.23 -11.98 9.38
N SER A 86 -9.08 -13.00 9.41
CA SER A 86 -9.66 -13.61 8.20
C SER A 86 -10.86 -12.83 7.64
N GLY A 87 -11.28 -11.75 8.31
CA GLY A 87 -12.53 -11.04 8.06
C GLY A 87 -12.53 -10.02 6.91
N CYS A 88 -11.43 -9.83 6.19
CA CYS A 88 -11.39 -8.85 5.11
C CYS A 88 -11.80 -9.48 3.77
N THR A 89 -13.10 -9.62 3.53
CA THR A 89 -13.60 -9.72 2.16
C THR A 89 -13.53 -8.33 1.54
N ILE A 90 -12.72 -8.16 0.49
CA ILE A 90 -12.62 -6.94 -0.35
C ILE A 90 -14.00 -6.53 -0.91
N TYR A 91 -14.96 -7.45 -0.90
CA TYR A 91 -16.35 -7.22 -1.26
C TYR A 91 -17.09 -6.40 -0.20
N GLY A 92 -17.05 -5.06 -0.25
CA GLY A 92 -18.00 -4.29 0.54
C GLY A 92 -17.90 -2.77 0.48
N GLU A 93 -16.71 -2.20 0.34
CA GLU A 93 -16.61 -0.76 0.11
C GLU A 93 -16.81 -0.52 -1.38
N SER A 94 -17.94 0.11 -1.74
CA SER A 94 -18.13 0.66 -3.07
C SER A 94 -16.98 1.64 -3.30
N HIS A 95 -15.90 1.20 -3.96
CA HIS A 95 -14.85 2.11 -4.39
C HIS A 95 -15.54 3.18 -5.23
N SER A 96 -15.62 4.40 -4.70
CA SER A 96 -16.16 5.53 -5.43
C SER A 96 -15.24 5.73 -6.62
N SER A 97 -15.71 5.40 -7.82
CA SER A 97 -14.95 5.66 -9.02
C SER A 97 -14.92 7.17 -9.25
N ILE A 98 -13.72 7.73 -9.22
CA ILE A 98 -13.50 9.13 -9.62
C ILE A 98 -13.01 9.09 -11.06
N GLU A 99 -13.73 9.78 -11.94
CA GLU A 99 -13.29 10.01 -13.31
C GLU A 99 -12.43 11.27 -13.36
N ILE A 100 -11.21 11.15 -13.90
CA ILE A 100 -10.27 12.26 -14.04
C ILE A 100 -10.12 12.56 -15.53
N PRO A 101 -10.63 13.70 -16.03
CA PRO A 101 -10.45 14.06 -17.43
C PRO A 101 -9.00 14.47 -17.69
N VAL A 102 -8.37 13.87 -18.70
CA VAL A 102 -6.98 14.14 -19.09
C VAL A 102 -6.92 14.54 -20.57
N CYS A 103 -6.15 15.58 -20.89
CA CYS A 103 -5.92 16.01 -22.27
C CYS A 103 -4.55 15.53 -22.74
N TYR A 104 -4.53 14.65 -23.75
CA TYR A 104 -3.31 14.09 -24.35
C TYR A 104 -2.84 14.88 -25.58
N ASP A 105 -3.10 16.19 -25.62
CA ASP A 105 -2.60 17.05 -26.70
C ASP A 105 -1.07 17.17 -26.62
N ALA A 106 -0.38 17.05 -27.75
CA ALA A 106 1.09 17.09 -27.79
C ALA A 106 1.69 18.43 -27.33
N ALA A 107 0.94 19.52 -27.37
CA ALA A 107 1.37 20.81 -26.82
C ALA A 107 1.34 20.85 -25.29
N LEU A 108 0.58 19.95 -24.65
CA LEU A 108 0.45 19.84 -23.18
C LEU A 108 1.27 18.66 -22.64
N GLY A 109 1.22 17.51 -23.32
CA GLY A 109 1.99 16.32 -23.04
C GLY A 109 3.28 16.28 -23.86
N LEU A 110 4.24 17.15 -23.54
CA LEU A 110 5.48 17.30 -24.32
C LEU A 110 6.28 15.99 -24.46
N ASP A 111 6.17 15.10 -23.47
CA ASP A 111 6.86 13.80 -23.44
C ASP A 111 6.07 12.66 -24.11
N LEU A 112 4.85 12.92 -24.60
CA LEU A 112 3.94 11.88 -25.11
C LEU A 112 4.57 11.07 -26.26
N GLN A 113 5.24 11.74 -27.19
CA GLN A 113 5.94 11.07 -28.29
C GLN A 113 7.14 10.27 -27.78
N SER A 114 7.90 10.80 -26.82
CA SER A 114 9.06 10.10 -26.26
C SER A 114 8.67 8.83 -25.50
N VAL A 115 7.54 8.85 -24.77
CA VAL A 115 7.00 7.66 -24.11
C VAL A 115 6.48 6.66 -25.14
N SER A 116 5.79 7.12 -26.18
CA SER A 116 5.33 6.30 -27.31
C SER A 116 6.50 5.54 -27.96
N ASP A 117 7.60 6.24 -28.23
CA ASP A 117 8.81 5.68 -28.83
C ASP A 117 9.49 4.66 -27.88
N LEU A 118 9.57 4.98 -26.59
CA LEU A 118 10.20 4.12 -25.57
C LEU A 118 9.45 2.79 -25.39
N VAL A 119 8.13 2.86 -25.28
CA VAL A 119 7.26 1.70 -25.03
C VAL A 119 6.93 0.96 -26.34
N ARG A 120 7.29 1.55 -27.49
CA ARG A 120 7.02 1.02 -28.85
C ARG A 120 5.53 0.80 -29.12
N LEU A 121 4.73 1.75 -28.67
CA LEU A 121 3.28 1.79 -28.93
C LEU A 121 2.93 3.10 -29.61
N PRO A 122 2.07 3.11 -30.65
CA PRO A 122 1.54 4.36 -31.20
C PRO A 122 0.88 5.21 -30.10
N VAL A 123 0.93 6.53 -30.23
CA VAL A 123 0.36 7.46 -29.23
C VAL A 123 -1.09 7.11 -28.89
N GLU A 124 -1.93 6.80 -29.89
CA GLU A 124 -3.33 6.39 -29.66
C GLU A 124 -3.41 5.12 -28.80
N GLY A 125 -2.61 4.10 -29.11
CA GLY A 125 -2.57 2.86 -28.33
C GLY A 125 -2.00 3.05 -26.91
N LEU A 126 -1.11 4.02 -26.71
CA LEU A 126 -0.61 4.41 -25.38
C LEU A 126 -1.72 5.10 -24.57
N VAL A 127 -2.47 6.01 -25.18
CA VAL A 127 -3.61 6.70 -24.55
C VAL A 127 -4.68 5.68 -24.17
N ASP A 128 -5.04 4.79 -25.10
CA ASP A 128 -6.01 3.72 -24.84
C ASP A 128 -5.57 2.83 -23.67
N ALA A 129 -4.30 2.43 -23.63
CA ALA A 129 -3.75 1.63 -22.54
C ALA A 129 -3.77 2.39 -21.20
N HIS A 130 -3.44 3.70 -21.20
CA HIS A 130 -3.46 4.52 -19.99
C HIS A 130 -4.88 4.81 -19.48
N CYS A 131 -5.87 4.88 -20.37
CA CYS A 131 -7.26 5.07 -20.02
C CYS A 131 -7.99 3.76 -19.69
N SER A 132 -7.46 2.62 -20.15
CA SER A 132 -8.01 1.31 -19.85
C SER A 132 -7.88 0.97 -18.36
N ARG A 133 -8.85 0.20 -17.86
CA ARG A 133 -9.06 -0.04 -16.44
C ARG A 133 -8.43 -1.34 -15.94
N ASP A 134 -7.53 -1.92 -16.73
CA ASP A 134 -6.89 -3.21 -16.49
C ASP A 134 -5.68 -3.11 -15.56
#